data_AF-A0A0J6W8D9-F1
#
_entry.id   AF-A0A0J6W8D9-F1
#
_cell.length_a   1.000
_cell.length_b   1.000
_cell.length_c   1.000
_cell.angle_alpha   90.00
_cell.angle_beta   90.00
_cell.angle_gamma   90.00
#
_symmetry.space_group_name_H-M   'P 1'
#
loop_
_entity.id
_entity.type
_entity.pdbx_description
1 polymer ?
#
loop_
_entity_poly.entity_id
_entity_poly.type
_entity_poly.pdbx_seq_one_letter_code
_entity_poly.pdbx_strand_id
1 'polypeptide(L)'
;MATTRRIDREVFGVVILLAVVLASSDLIAGGVFDVVGRSASPLWRAGVLVADVVVLTGVASLKRQIGRIEGGPSRLWGWWWTGFAIACGVDGLYIVVGDAAAAVDAVSAAALVAAVAVLMMSSVNADPRTLFSSRARAAMPTDWQRVSATVPLIVGSCAACLGAAVWTNYFEPNAVRVAAPEILREIAQLPLYEQHTALAQLCSEGVNPAYFQHIAEALPVLLLTLGVEFNFFGTFLRDPVQRVSTLVTVSVMCLALVLALSTLPFDGSGCDDVLTGWHEYVAFTVTLQAVFMALTTMVWLMLAKMSSSEPATGDAVTQ
;
A
#
# COMPACT_ATOMS: atom_id res chain seq x y z
N MET A 1 23.46 -17.92 8.89
CA MET A 1 22.06 -18.35 8.68
C MET A 1 21.10 -17.81 9.73
N ALA A 2 21.33 -18.00 11.04
CA ALA A 2 20.40 -17.51 12.08
C ALA A 2 20.29 -15.96 12.15
N THR A 3 21.41 -15.25 12.01
CA THR A 3 21.45 -13.77 11.96
C THR A 3 20.75 -13.21 10.72
N THR A 4 20.97 -13.83 9.55
CA THR A 4 20.32 -13.45 8.28
C THR A 4 18.81 -13.59 8.37
N ARG A 5 18.29 -14.74 8.83
CA ARG A 5 16.84 -14.94 9.02
C ARG A 5 16.24 -13.95 10.01
N ARG A 6 17.00 -13.54 11.03
CA ARG A 6 16.56 -12.55 12.01
C ARG A 6 16.44 -11.17 11.38
N ILE A 7 17.42 -10.73 10.60
CA ILE A 7 17.34 -9.45 9.86
C ILE A 7 16.16 -9.47 8.89
N ASP A 8 16.01 -10.54 8.10
CA ASP A 8 14.91 -10.66 7.13
C ASP A 8 13.54 -10.47 7.82
N ARG A 9 13.35 -11.05 9.01
CA ARG A 9 12.12 -10.90 9.80
C ARG A 9 11.88 -9.46 10.30
N GLU A 10 12.90 -8.79 10.83
CA GLU A 10 12.75 -7.42 11.33
C GLU A 10 12.48 -6.45 10.17
N VAL A 11 13.17 -6.61 9.03
CA VAL A 11 12.92 -5.83 7.80
C VAL A 11 11.51 -6.12 7.27
N PHE A 12 11.06 -7.37 7.29
CA PHE A 12 9.70 -7.73 6.87
C PHE A 12 8.64 -7.04 7.74
N GLY A 13 8.84 -7.03 9.06
CA GLY A 13 7.97 -6.31 9.98
C GLY A 13 7.92 -4.81 9.68
N VAL A 14 9.07 -4.16 9.43
CA VAL A 14 9.13 -2.73 9.06
C VAL A 14 8.31 -2.48 7.80
N VAL A 15 8.55 -3.28 6.76
CA VAL A 15 7.92 -3.07 5.46
C VAL A 15 6.42 -3.31 5.54
N ILE A 16 5.95 -4.37 6.21
CA ILE A 16 4.51 -4.62 6.37
C ILE A 16 3.84 -3.52 7.19
N LEU A 17 4.45 -3.11 8.31
CA LEU A 17 3.89 -2.06 9.15
C LEU A 17 3.74 -0.73 8.38
N LEU A 18 4.72 -0.37 7.55
CA LEU A 18 4.67 0.88 6.79
C LEU A 18 3.84 0.79 5.51
N ALA A 19 4.00 -0.28 4.71
CA ALA A 19 3.36 -0.39 3.40
C ALA A 19 1.91 -0.83 3.48
N VAL A 20 1.52 -1.54 4.54
CA VAL A 20 0.17 -2.12 4.68
C VAL A 20 -0.57 -1.46 5.83
N VAL A 21 -0.02 -1.51 7.05
CA VAL A 21 -0.75 -1.09 8.25
C VAL A 21 -0.89 0.43 8.31
N LEU A 22 0.21 1.17 8.15
CA LEU A 22 0.20 2.63 8.16
C LEU A 22 -0.57 3.19 6.96
N ALA A 23 -0.38 2.62 5.77
CA ALA A 23 -1.13 3.02 4.57
C ALA A 23 -2.64 2.74 4.67
N SER A 24 -3.06 1.90 5.61
CA SER A 24 -4.46 1.54 5.87
C SER A 24 -4.92 2.00 7.27
N SER A 25 -4.26 2.97 7.90
CA SER A 25 -4.59 3.35 9.28
C SER A 25 -5.96 4.03 9.39
N ASP A 26 -6.31 4.87 8.41
CA ASP A 26 -7.65 5.47 8.25
C ASP A 26 -8.73 4.40 8.19
N LEU A 27 -8.48 3.30 7.47
CA LEU A 27 -9.40 2.18 7.36
C LEU A 27 -9.61 1.46 8.69
N ILE A 28 -8.51 1.14 9.37
CA ILE A 28 -8.55 0.40 10.63
C ILE A 28 -9.28 1.24 11.68
N ALA A 29 -8.99 2.54 11.76
CA ALA A 29 -9.65 3.44 12.69
C ALA A 29 -11.12 3.66 12.32
N GLY A 30 -11.42 3.97 11.06
CA GLY A 30 -12.79 4.19 10.57
C GLY A 30 -13.68 2.97 10.79
N GLY A 31 -13.22 1.78 10.38
CA GLY A 31 -13.97 0.54 10.55
C GLY A 31 -14.20 0.16 12.01
N VAL A 32 -13.21 0.35 12.89
CA VAL A 32 -13.38 0.11 14.34
C VAL A 32 -14.42 1.06 14.94
N PHE A 33 -14.38 2.34 14.57
CA PHE A 33 -15.35 3.32 15.09
C PHE A 33 -16.76 3.10 14.55
N ASP A 34 -16.88 2.57 13.33
CA ASP A 34 -18.17 2.19 12.76
C ASP A 34 -18.79 0.98 13.48
N VAL A 35 -18.01 -0.06 13.76
CA VAL A 35 -18.44 -1.23 14.54
C VAL A 35 -18.89 -0.86 15.96
N VAL A 36 -18.27 0.15 16.57
CA VAL A 36 -18.61 0.64 17.92
C VAL A 36 -19.77 1.67 17.89
N GLY A 37 -20.35 1.94 16.72
CA GLY A 37 -21.48 2.86 16.56
C GLY A 37 -21.13 4.33 16.81
N ARG A 38 -19.87 4.71 16.56
CA ARG A 38 -19.32 6.08 16.77
C ARG A 38 -18.75 6.70 15.50
N SER A 39 -19.12 6.21 14.32
CA SER A 39 -18.65 6.71 13.02
C SER A 39 -18.95 8.20 12.79
N ALA A 40 -20.05 8.72 13.35
CA ALA A 40 -20.40 10.16 13.26
C ALA A 40 -19.55 11.08 14.16
N SER A 41 -18.70 10.54 15.05
CA SER A 41 -17.91 11.36 15.97
C SER A 41 -16.55 11.73 15.34
N PRO A 42 -16.06 12.98 15.44
CA PRO A 42 -14.75 13.37 14.92
C PRO A 42 -13.58 12.69 15.65
N LEU A 43 -13.86 11.89 16.69
CA LEU A 43 -12.89 11.14 17.48
C LEU A 43 -12.18 10.06 16.68
N TRP A 44 -12.76 9.57 15.57
CA TRP A 44 -12.10 8.58 14.72
C TRP A 44 -10.76 9.11 14.17
N ARG A 45 -10.66 10.42 13.87
CA ARG A 45 -9.42 11.09 13.43
C ARG A 45 -8.32 11.04 14.49
N ALA A 46 -8.68 11.22 15.75
CA ALA A 46 -7.74 11.02 16.85
C ALA A 46 -7.32 9.54 16.99
N GLY A 47 -8.23 8.62 16.67
CA GLY A 47 -7.94 7.18 16.58
C GLY A 47 -6.88 6.86 15.52
N VAL A 48 -6.95 7.50 14.35
CA VAL A 48 -5.95 7.36 13.26
C VAL A 48 -4.57 7.79 13.76
N LEU A 49 -4.45 8.99 14.31
CA LEU A 49 -3.18 9.51 14.83
C LEU A 49 -2.58 8.56 15.89
N VAL A 50 -3.42 8.02 16.78
CA VAL A 50 -2.96 7.05 17.79
C VAL A 50 -2.47 5.76 17.14
N ALA A 51 -3.18 5.25 16.13
CA ALA A 51 -2.78 4.06 15.38
C ALA A 51 -1.42 4.30 14.69
N ASP A 52 -1.24 5.44 14.02
CA ASP A 52 -0.01 5.85 13.37
C ASP A 52 1.16 5.91 14.36
N VAL A 53 0.97 6.56 15.52
CA VAL A 53 2.00 6.63 16.57
C VAL A 53 2.38 5.23 17.07
N VAL A 54 1.40 4.34 17.27
CA VAL A 54 1.66 2.95 17.71
C VAL A 54 2.45 2.18 16.65
N VAL A 55 2.03 2.26 15.39
CA VAL A 55 2.70 1.60 14.25
C VAL A 55 4.12 2.11 14.09
N LEU A 56 4.31 3.43 14.09
CA LEU A 56 5.62 4.08 13.95
C LEU A 56 6.53 3.77 15.14
N THR A 57 5.99 3.65 16.36
CA THR A 57 6.77 3.19 17.53
C THR A 57 7.25 1.75 17.34
N GLY A 58 6.39 0.88 16.79
CA GLY A 58 6.77 -0.47 16.38
C GLY A 58 7.91 -0.46 15.36
N VAL A 59 7.78 0.33 14.29
CA VAL A 59 8.80 0.51 13.26
C VAL A 59 10.12 1.04 13.84
N ALA A 60 10.07 2.01 14.75
CA ALA A 60 11.24 2.53 15.44
C ALA A 60 11.97 1.44 16.25
N SER A 61 11.22 0.56 16.92
CA SER A 61 11.76 -0.58 17.64
C SER A 61 12.47 -1.56 16.69
N LEU A 62 11.82 -1.94 15.59
CA LEU A 62 12.40 -2.84 14.58
C LEU A 62 13.64 -2.22 13.93
N LYS A 63 13.61 -0.93 13.58
CA LYS A 63 14.77 -0.19 13.08
C LYS A 63 15.98 -0.25 14.03
N ARG A 64 15.75 -0.12 15.35
CA ARG A 64 16.82 -0.28 16.36
C ARG A 64 17.37 -1.70 16.37
N GLN A 65 16.50 -2.71 16.22
CA GLN A 65 16.92 -4.10 16.15
C GLN A 65 17.77 -4.38 14.91
N ILE A 66 17.36 -3.88 13.73
CA ILE A 66 18.14 -4.00 12.49
C ILE A 66 19.55 -3.45 12.69
N GLY A 67 19.70 -2.22 13.22
CA GLY A 67 21.02 -1.65 13.49
C GLY A 67 21.88 -2.50 14.43
N ARG A 68 21.29 -3.01 15.52
CA ARG A 68 21.98 -3.93 16.45
C ARG A 68 22.47 -5.20 15.77
N ILE A 69 21.67 -5.80 14.87
CA ILE A 69 22.05 -7.05 14.19
C ILE A 69 23.11 -6.79 13.10
N GLU A 70 23.07 -5.62 12.45
CA GLU A 70 24.10 -5.18 11.49
C GLU A 70 25.44 -4.80 12.15
N GLY A 71 25.52 -4.76 13.49
CA GLY A 71 26.76 -4.51 14.23
C GLY A 71 27.15 -3.03 14.32
N GLY A 72 26.25 -2.11 13.99
CA GLY A 72 26.49 -0.66 14.02
C GLY A 72 25.37 0.14 14.71
N PRO A 73 25.59 1.42 15.02
CA PRO A 73 24.50 2.28 15.48
C PRO A 73 23.46 2.43 14.37
N SER A 74 22.18 2.37 14.74
CA SER A 74 21.09 2.67 13.81
C SER A 74 21.26 4.11 13.29
N ARG A 75 21.43 4.25 11.98
CA ARG A 75 21.71 5.52 11.30
C ARG A 75 20.43 6.14 10.72
N LEU A 76 20.49 7.38 10.24
CA LEU A 76 19.39 8.07 9.56
C LEU A 76 18.15 8.35 10.44
N TRP A 77 18.33 8.45 11.77
CA TRP A 77 17.25 8.87 12.68
C TRP A 77 16.72 10.27 12.38
N GLY A 78 17.56 11.18 11.86
CA GLY A 78 17.10 12.50 11.41
C GLY A 78 16.01 12.38 10.33
N TRP A 79 16.28 11.59 9.28
CA TRP A 79 15.30 11.30 8.24
C TRP A 79 14.04 10.61 8.77
N TRP A 80 14.24 9.64 9.67
CA TRP A 80 13.13 8.92 10.29
C TRP A 80 12.21 9.88 11.08
N TRP A 81 12.79 10.76 11.89
CA TRP A 81 12.03 11.76 12.65
C TRP A 81 11.34 12.79 11.74
N THR A 82 11.96 13.17 10.62
CA THR A 82 11.30 14.03 9.63
C THR A 82 10.05 13.37 9.07
N GLY A 83 10.14 12.11 8.64
CA GLY A 83 8.97 11.37 8.15
C GLY A 83 7.90 11.17 9.22
N PHE A 84 8.31 10.84 10.45
CA PHE A 84 7.40 10.72 11.60
C PHE A 84 6.65 12.03 11.87
N ALA A 85 7.37 13.16 11.91
CA ALA A 85 6.77 14.47 12.19
C ALA A 85 5.80 14.91 11.09
N ILE A 86 6.09 14.59 9.83
CA ILE A 86 5.18 14.89 8.71
C ILE A 86 3.94 14.01 8.80
N ALA A 87 4.07 12.70 8.97
CA ALA A 87 2.93 11.78 9.05
C ALA A 87 1.97 12.17 10.20
N CYS A 88 2.48 12.23 11.43
CA CYS A 88 1.66 12.64 12.58
C CYS A 88 1.18 14.10 12.50
N GLY A 89 1.95 14.97 11.83
CA GLY A 89 1.58 16.37 11.63
C GLY A 89 0.40 16.53 10.67
N VAL A 90 0.34 15.71 9.62
CA VAL A 90 -0.80 15.67 8.68
C VAL A 90 -2.06 15.20 9.41
N ASP A 91 -2.01 14.11 10.18
CA ASP A 91 -3.16 13.65 10.97
C ASP A 91 -3.60 14.70 11.99
N GLY A 92 -2.64 15.32 12.68
CA GLY A 92 -2.89 16.41 13.62
C GLY A 92 -3.56 17.62 12.96
N LEU A 93 -3.18 17.95 11.72
CA LEU A 93 -3.82 19.01 10.94
C LEU A 93 -5.29 18.66 10.66
N TYR A 94 -5.59 17.43 10.25
CA TYR A 94 -6.96 16.97 9.99
C TYR A 94 -7.85 16.94 11.23
N ILE A 95 -7.28 16.69 12.41
CA ILE A 95 -8.01 16.81 13.69
C ILE A 95 -8.47 18.26 13.93
N VAL A 96 -7.65 19.26 13.56
CA VAL A 96 -7.94 20.68 13.81
C VAL A 96 -8.80 21.31 12.71
N VAL A 97 -8.46 21.06 11.45
CA VAL A 97 -9.10 21.68 10.28
C VAL A 97 -10.41 20.99 9.93
N GLY A 98 -10.49 19.69 10.18
CA GLY A 98 -11.62 18.87 9.78
C GLY A 98 -11.65 18.63 8.28
N ASP A 99 -12.77 18.94 7.62
CA ASP A 99 -12.90 18.78 6.17
C ASP A 99 -12.17 19.93 5.47
N ALA A 100 -11.03 19.60 4.87
CA ALA A 100 -10.18 20.57 4.23
C ALA A 100 -10.60 20.81 2.78
N ALA A 101 -10.15 21.92 2.20
CA ALA A 101 -10.32 22.15 0.77
C ALA A 101 -9.53 21.10 -0.03
N ALA A 102 -10.02 20.72 -1.22
CA ALA A 102 -9.39 19.70 -2.07
C ALA A 102 -7.89 19.94 -2.35
N ALA A 103 -7.44 21.20 -2.39
CA ALA A 103 -6.02 21.52 -2.53
C ALA A 103 -5.20 21.14 -1.29
N VAL A 104 -5.74 21.34 -0.09
CA VAL A 104 -5.10 20.92 1.17
C VAL A 104 -5.05 19.40 1.25
N ASP A 105 -6.09 18.70 0.77
CA ASP A 105 -6.10 17.23 0.71
C ASP A 105 -5.03 16.69 -0.23
N ALA A 106 -4.94 17.25 -1.44
CA ALA A 106 -3.92 16.84 -2.41
C ALA A 106 -2.49 17.06 -1.88
N VAL A 107 -2.24 18.19 -1.22
CA VAL A 107 -0.91 18.49 -0.63
C VAL A 107 -0.62 17.57 0.56
N SER A 108 -1.60 17.32 1.42
CA SER A 108 -1.44 16.45 2.59
C SER A 108 -1.20 15.00 2.18
N ALA A 109 -1.92 14.49 1.18
CA ALA A 109 -1.71 13.17 0.61
C ALA A 109 -0.29 13.03 0.00
N ALA A 110 0.16 14.03 -0.76
CA ALA A 110 1.51 14.04 -1.32
C ALA A 110 2.59 14.08 -0.22
N ALA A 111 2.37 14.86 0.84
CA ALA A 111 3.26 14.93 1.99
C ALA A 111 3.32 13.60 2.75
N LEU A 112 2.18 12.93 2.96
CA LEU A 112 2.10 11.63 3.61
C LEU A 112 2.83 10.56 2.80
N VAL A 113 2.60 10.51 1.49
CA VAL A 113 3.32 9.59 0.58
C VAL A 113 4.84 9.80 0.66
N ALA A 114 5.30 11.06 0.63
CA ALA A 114 6.71 11.37 0.77
C ALA A 114 7.25 10.97 2.16
N ALA A 115 6.49 11.19 3.22
CA ALA A 115 6.84 10.80 4.58
C ALA A 115 6.97 9.28 4.72
N VAL A 116 6.00 8.51 4.22
CA VAL A 116 6.04 7.04 4.21
C VAL A 116 7.23 6.53 3.42
N ALA A 117 7.55 7.14 2.27
CA ALA A 117 8.74 6.79 1.49
C ALA A 117 10.04 7.01 2.27
N VAL A 118 10.19 8.17 2.92
CA VAL A 118 11.35 8.49 3.76
C VAL A 118 11.42 7.55 4.97
N LEU A 119 10.29 7.24 5.62
CA LEU A 119 10.21 6.30 6.73
C LEU A 119 10.61 4.90 6.28
N MET A 120 10.15 4.43 5.12
CA MET A 120 10.47 3.12 4.57
C MET A 120 11.98 2.99 4.33
N MET A 121 12.55 3.91 3.55
CA MET A 121 13.99 3.92 3.23
C MET A 121 14.85 4.05 4.49
N SER A 122 14.54 5.02 5.35
CA SER A 122 15.33 5.26 6.55
C SER A 122 15.23 4.09 7.53
N SER A 123 14.09 3.41 7.65
CA SER A 123 13.89 2.30 8.58
C SER A 123 14.73 1.06 8.23
N VAL A 124 15.02 0.85 6.94
CA VAL A 124 15.90 -0.22 6.46
C VAL A 124 17.36 0.23 6.27
N ASN A 125 17.73 1.36 6.89
CA ASN A 125 19.05 1.98 6.84
C ASN A 125 19.52 2.32 5.42
N ALA A 126 18.60 2.74 4.53
CA ALA A 126 18.89 3.19 3.17
C ALA A 126 18.80 4.74 3.10
N ASP A 127 19.88 5.41 2.67
CA ASP A 127 19.91 6.89 2.59
C ASP A 127 19.06 7.40 1.40
N PRO A 128 17.96 8.15 1.64
CA PRO A 128 17.09 8.68 0.60
C PRO A 128 17.82 9.59 -0.41
N ARG A 129 18.96 10.18 -0.03
CA ARG A 129 19.75 11.06 -0.92
C ARG A 129 20.23 10.34 -2.18
N THR A 130 20.40 9.02 -2.10
CA THR A 130 20.78 8.20 -3.25
C THR A 130 19.72 8.19 -4.36
N LEU A 131 18.46 8.55 -4.09
CA LEU A 131 17.45 8.75 -5.14
C LEU A 131 17.81 9.90 -6.08
N PHE A 132 18.41 10.98 -5.56
CA PHE A 132 18.52 12.25 -6.29
C PHE A 132 19.95 12.57 -6.76
N SER A 133 20.96 11.84 -6.28
CA SER A 133 22.36 12.16 -6.57
C SER A 133 23.13 10.94 -7.09
N SER A 134 23.58 11.02 -8.35
CA SER A 134 24.50 10.04 -8.94
C SER A 134 25.80 9.92 -8.14
N ARG A 135 26.31 11.04 -7.63
CA ARG A 135 27.47 11.07 -6.73
C ARG A 135 27.23 10.28 -5.45
N ALA A 136 26.05 10.44 -4.83
CA ALA A 136 25.70 9.68 -3.63
C ALA A 136 25.54 8.18 -3.93
N ARG A 137 24.96 7.81 -5.09
CA ARG A 137 24.87 6.41 -5.53
C ARG A 137 26.26 5.78 -5.69
N ALA A 138 27.20 6.50 -6.31
CA ALA A 138 28.58 6.04 -6.48
C ALA A 138 29.32 5.90 -5.14
N ALA A 139 29.09 6.83 -4.20
CA ALA A 139 29.73 6.79 -2.88
C ALA A 139 29.12 5.75 -1.93
N MET A 140 27.85 5.41 -2.09
CA MET A 140 27.09 4.52 -1.19
C MET A 140 26.29 3.48 -2.00
N PRO A 141 26.96 2.52 -2.67
CA PRO A 141 26.31 1.59 -3.59
C PRO A 141 25.33 0.65 -2.87
N THR A 142 25.61 0.24 -1.62
CA THR A 142 24.71 -0.57 -0.80
C THR A 142 23.42 0.16 -0.47
N ASP A 143 23.50 1.46 -0.19
CA ASP A 143 22.35 2.27 0.19
C ASP A 143 21.44 2.47 -1.03
N TRP A 144 22.04 2.68 -2.21
CA TRP A 144 21.30 2.70 -3.48
C TRP A 144 20.59 1.37 -3.77
N GLN A 145 21.24 0.23 -3.56
CA GLN A 145 20.62 -1.08 -3.73
C GLN A 145 19.40 -1.27 -2.82
N ARG A 146 19.47 -0.80 -1.57
CA ARG A 146 18.34 -0.87 -0.62
C ARG A 146 17.24 0.13 -0.99
N VAL A 147 17.59 1.37 -1.34
CA VAL A 147 16.63 2.39 -1.79
C VAL A 147 15.87 1.89 -3.02
N SER A 148 16.56 1.41 -4.06
CA SER A 148 15.92 0.93 -5.28
C SER A 148 14.96 -0.24 -5.00
N ALA A 149 15.29 -1.12 -4.06
CA ALA A 149 14.42 -2.22 -3.63
C ALA A 149 13.16 -1.77 -2.87
N THR A 150 13.15 -0.56 -2.31
CA THR A 150 11.96 0.01 -1.66
C THR A 150 11.05 0.76 -2.62
N VAL A 151 11.52 1.11 -3.83
CA VAL A 151 10.73 1.86 -4.82
C VAL A 151 9.41 1.16 -5.17
N PRO A 152 9.36 -0.17 -5.45
CA PRO A 152 8.09 -0.83 -5.72
C PRO A 152 7.07 -0.73 -4.59
N LEU A 153 7.54 -0.80 -3.33
CA LEU A 153 6.71 -0.68 -2.14
C LEU A 153 6.11 0.73 -2.05
N ILE A 154 6.92 1.75 -2.29
CA ILE A 154 6.50 3.16 -2.28
C ILE A 154 5.45 3.39 -3.37
N VAL A 155 5.70 2.94 -4.60
CA VAL A 155 4.74 3.09 -5.72
C VAL A 155 3.42 2.39 -5.39
N GLY A 156 3.48 1.21 -4.77
CA GLY A 156 2.31 0.53 -4.23
C GLY A 156 1.51 1.36 -3.24
N SER A 157 2.17 1.90 -2.22
CA SER A 157 1.53 2.74 -1.20
C SER A 157 0.95 4.02 -1.79
N CYS A 158 1.60 4.64 -2.79
CA CYS A 158 1.03 5.76 -3.54
C CYS A 158 -0.28 5.34 -4.23
N ALA A 159 -0.27 4.17 -4.86
CA ALA A 159 -1.43 3.64 -5.55
C ALA A 159 -2.58 3.40 -4.55
N ALA A 160 -2.31 2.81 -3.38
CA ALA A 160 -3.28 2.67 -2.29
C ALA A 160 -3.90 4.02 -1.88
N CYS A 161 -3.07 5.06 -1.69
CA CYS A 161 -3.53 6.40 -1.33
C CYS A 161 -4.42 7.01 -2.42
N LEU A 162 -4.05 6.84 -3.69
CA LEU A 162 -4.88 7.29 -4.82
C LEU A 162 -6.20 6.51 -4.88
N GLY A 163 -6.18 5.21 -4.65
CA GLY A 163 -7.38 4.38 -4.56
C GLY A 163 -8.33 4.85 -3.46
N ALA A 164 -7.79 5.17 -2.28
CA ALA A 164 -8.55 5.73 -1.15
C ALA A 164 -9.19 7.09 -1.50
N ALA A 165 -8.44 7.97 -2.19
CA ALA A 165 -8.95 9.25 -2.64
C ALA A 165 -10.06 9.08 -3.70
N VAL A 166 -9.90 8.16 -4.65
CA VAL A 166 -10.93 7.84 -5.64
C VAL A 166 -12.18 7.29 -4.96
N TRP A 167 -12.02 6.37 -4.01
CA TRP A 167 -13.12 5.83 -3.24
C TRP A 167 -13.95 6.92 -2.55
N THR A 168 -13.27 7.77 -1.77
CA THR A 168 -13.93 8.77 -0.92
C THR A 168 -14.64 9.84 -1.75
N ASN A 169 -14.06 10.22 -2.90
CA ASN A 169 -14.60 11.29 -3.72
C ASN A 169 -15.59 10.81 -4.80
N TYR A 170 -15.57 9.53 -5.17
CA TYR A 170 -16.34 9.03 -6.31
C TYR A 170 -17.26 7.85 -5.96
N PHE A 171 -16.76 6.80 -5.30
CA PHE A 171 -17.58 5.60 -5.05
C PHE A 171 -18.49 5.76 -3.82
N GLU A 172 -17.92 6.15 -2.68
CA GLU A 172 -18.66 6.28 -1.42
C GLU A 172 -19.90 7.19 -1.49
N PRO A 173 -19.82 8.41 -2.05
CA PRO A 173 -20.97 9.32 -2.03
C PRO A 173 -22.09 8.91 -3.01
N ASN A 174 -21.77 8.09 -4.01
CA ASN A 174 -22.70 7.78 -5.10
C ASN A 174 -23.33 6.38 -4.96
N ALA A 175 -22.68 5.45 -4.24
CA ALA A 175 -23.15 4.08 -4.09
C ALA A 175 -24.34 3.94 -3.12
N VAL A 176 -25.48 3.46 -3.61
CA VAL A 176 -26.60 3.02 -2.75
C VAL A 176 -26.38 1.56 -2.35
N ARG A 177 -25.87 1.35 -1.13
CA ARG A 177 -25.58 0.00 -0.60
C ARG A 177 -26.74 -0.61 0.18
N VAL A 178 -27.63 0.23 0.71
CA VAL A 178 -28.85 -0.17 1.40
C VAL A 178 -30.00 0.68 0.86
N ALA A 179 -30.86 0.08 0.06
CA ALA A 179 -32.05 0.75 -0.44
C ALA A 179 -33.08 0.95 0.69
N ALA A 180 -33.69 2.13 0.74
CA ALA A 180 -34.75 2.40 1.69
C ALA A 180 -35.95 1.46 1.46
N PRO A 181 -36.60 0.94 2.52
CA PRO A 181 -37.70 0.00 2.39
C PRO A 181 -38.90 0.60 1.64
N GLU A 182 -39.05 1.92 1.63
CA GLU A 182 -40.05 2.64 0.84
C GLU A 182 -39.77 2.51 -0.68
N ILE A 183 -38.54 2.72 -1.10
CA ILE A 183 -38.11 2.64 -2.51
C ILE A 183 -38.23 1.20 -3.02
N LEU A 184 -37.85 0.21 -2.21
CA LEU A 184 -38.00 -1.20 -2.56
C LEU A 184 -39.46 -1.61 -2.75
N ARG A 185 -40.40 -1.02 -2.00
CA ARG A 185 -41.85 -1.26 -2.18
C ARG A 185 -42.37 -0.64 -3.47
N GLU A 186 -41.87 0.53 -3.87
CA GLU A 186 -42.24 1.16 -5.14
C GLU A 186 -41.71 0.34 -6.32
N ILE A 187 -40.46 -0.11 -6.26
CA ILE A 187 -39.86 -0.98 -7.27
C ILE A 187 -40.64 -2.29 -7.38
N ALA A 188 -41.04 -2.92 -6.28
CA ALA A 188 -41.80 -4.17 -6.29
C ALA A 188 -43.17 -4.08 -6.99
N GLN A 189 -43.69 -2.87 -7.23
CA GLN A 189 -44.94 -2.64 -7.98
C GLN A 189 -44.73 -2.55 -9.50
N LEU A 190 -43.49 -2.43 -9.97
CA LEU A 190 -43.17 -2.35 -11.41
C LEU A 190 -43.31 -3.72 -12.09
N PRO A 191 -43.51 -3.77 -13.42
CA PRO A 191 -43.34 -4.99 -14.21
C PRO A 191 -41.94 -5.60 -14.03
N LEU A 192 -41.83 -6.93 -14.03
CA LEU A 192 -40.62 -7.67 -13.65
C LEU A 192 -39.34 -7.23 -14.39
N TYR A 193 -39.45 -6.85 -15.68
CA TYR A 193 -38.33 -6.31 -16.46
C TYR A 193 -37.88 -4.92 -15.97
N GLU A 194 -38.83 -4.03 -15.65
CA GLU A 194 -38.55 -2.70 -15.11
C GLU A 194 -38.02 -2.76 -13.69
N GLN A 195 -38.41 -3.77 -12.90
CA GLN A 195 -37.84 -4.02 -11.56
C GLN A 195 -36.33 -4.24 -11.62
N HIS A 196 -35.88 -5.14 -12.51
CA HIS A 196 -34.45 -5.42 -12.67
C HIS A 196 -33.67 -4.19 -13.12
N THR A 197 -34.24 -3.40 -14.02
CA THR A 197 -33.59 -2.18 -14.53
C THR A 197 -33.50 -1.10 -13.46
N ALA A 198 -34.56 -0.91 -12.68
CA ALA A 198 -34.60 0.06 -11.59
C ALA A 198 -33.66 -0.31 -10.44
N LEU A 199 -33.58 -1.60 -10.08
CA LEU A 199 -32.61 -2.09 -9.08
C LEU A 199 -31.18 -1.91 -9.58
N ALA A 200 -30.88 -2.33 -10.80
CA ALA A 200 -29.54 -2.18 -11.38
C ALA A 200 -29.10 -0.70 -11.37
N GLN A 201 -29.97 0.24 -11.77
CA GLN A 201 -29.65 1.67 -11.73
C GLN A 201 -29.51 2.24 -10.32
N LEU A 202 -30.33 1.79 -9.37
CA LEU A 202 -30.26 2.25 -8.00
C LEU A 202 -28.95 1.81 -7.35
N CYS A 203 -28.49 0.59 -7.63
CA CYS A 203 -27.34 -0.02 -6.98
C CYS A 203 -26.02 0.08 -7.81
N SER A 204 -25.99 0.72 -8.99
CA SER A 204 -24.86 0.64 -9.94
C SER A 204 -23.61 1.49 -9.66
N GLU A 205 -23.62 2.36 -8.66
CA GLU A 205 -22.57 3.39 -8.50
C GLU A 205 -21.39 2.96 -7.61
N GLY A 206 -21.33 1.68 -7.21
CA GLY A 206 -20.16 1.07 -6.57
C GLY A 206 -19.01 0.76 -7.54
N VAL A 207 -17.94 0.18 -7.02
CA VAL A 207 -16.86 -0.40 -7.81
C VAL A 207 -17.44 -1.53 -8.67
N ASN A 208 -17.34 -1.38 -9.99
CA ASN A 208 -17.89 -2.32 -10.94
C ASN A 208 -17.38 -3.77 -10.67
N PRO A 209 -18.24 -4.78 -10.49
CA PRO A 209 -17.82 -6.16 -10.25
C PRO A 209 -16.85 -6.72 -11.30
N ALA A 210 -16.94 -6.26 -12.55
CA ALA A 210 -16.01 -6.63 -13.61
C ALA A 210 -14.56 -6.24 -13.29
N TYR A 211 -14.34 -5.15 -12.54
CA TYR A 211 -13.01 -4.79 -12.05
C TYR A 211 -12.40 -5.93 -11.23
N PHE A 212 -13.14 -6.45 -10.25
CA PHE A 212 -12.65 -7.51 -9.38
C PHE A 212 -12.46 -8.83 -10.13
N GLN A 213 -13.30 -9.12 -11.12
CA GLN A 213 -13.10 -10.25 -12.03
C GLN A 213 -11.79 -10.14 -12.80
N HIS A 214 -11.52 -8.99 -13.43
CA HIS A 214 -10.26 -8.78 -14.15
C HIS A 214 -9.04 -8.85 -13.23
N ILE A 215 -9.15 -8.35 -12.00
CA ILE A 215 -8.08 -8.45 -11.01
C ILE A 215 -7.84 -9.90 -10.57
N ALA A 216 -8.90 -10.67 -10.32
CA ALA A 216 -8.82 -12.08 -9.95
C ALA A 216 -8.19 -12.94 -11.06
N GLU A 217 -8.36 -12.53 -12.33
CA GLU A 217 -7.70 -13.14 -13.49
C GLU A 217 -6.23 -12.69 -13.64
N ALA A 218 -5.94 -11.40 -13.40
CA ALA A 218 -4.61 -10.82 -13.62
C ALA A 218 -3.59 -11.15 -12.51
N LEU A 219 -4.02 -11.14 -11.23
CA LEU A 219 -3.12 -11.35 -10.09
C LEU A 219 -2.41 -12.71 -10.10
N PRO A 220 -3.07 -13.85 -10.41
CA PRO A 220 -2.41 -15.15 -10.53
C PRO A 220 -1.33 -15.16 -11.62
N VAL A 221 -1.60 -14.51 -12.77
CA VAL A 221 -0.62 -14.39 -13.85
C VAL A 221 0.60 -13.60 -13.39
N LEU A 222 0.39 -12.45 -12.75
CA LEU A 222 1.47 -11.64 -12.20
C LEU A 222 2.25 -12.39 -11.11
N LEU A 223 1.58 -13.16 -10.25
CA LEU A 223 2.20 -13.99 -9.22
C LEU A 223 3.09 -15.08 -9.85
N LEU A 224 2.61 -15.74 -10.90
CA LEU A 224 3.39 -16.73 -11.65
C LEU A 224 4.61 -16.10 -12.31
N THR A 225 4.44 -14.96 -12.99
CA THR A 225 5.57 -14.22 -13.57
C THR A 225 6.58 -13.86 -12.49
N LEU A 226 6.12 -13.34 -11.35
CA LEU A 226 7.00 -12.91 -10.25
C LEU A 226 7.66 -14.07 -9.55
N GLY A 227 7.01 -15.22 -9.44
CA GLY A 227 7.60 -16.46 -8.94
C GLY A 227 8.71 -17.00 -9.85
N VAL A 228 8.46 -17.04 -11.17
CA VAL A 228 9.45 -17.47 -12.17
C VAL A 228 10.65 -16.54 -12.19
N GLU A 229 10.41 -15.23 -12.28
CA GLU A 229 11.45 -14.21 -12.29
C GLU A 229 12.20 -14.20 -10.95
N PHE A 230 11.53 -14.31 -9.81
CA PHE A 230 12.21 -14.37 -8.51
C PHE A 230 13.11 -15.60 -8.38
N ASN A 231 12.66 -16.78 -8.82
CA ASN A 231 13.52 -17.96 -8.83
C ASN A 231 14.75 -17.76 -9.73
N PHE A 232 14.57 -17.09 -10.86
CA PHE A 232 15.66 -16.70 -11.75
C PHE A 232 16.61 -15.66 -11.11
N PHE A 233 16.06 -14.68 -10.37
CA PHE A 233 16.82 -13.59 -9.74
C PHE A 233 17.36 -13.89 -8.35
N GLY A 234 16.91 -14.97 -7.70
CA GLY A 234 17.24 -15.31 -6.31
C GLY A 234 18.76 -15.40 -6.06
N THR A 235 19.53 -15.79 -7.07
CA THR A 235 21.00 -15.83 -7.03
C THR A 235 21.64 -14.44 -6.90
N PHE A 236 20.96 -13.39 -7.36
CA PHE A 236 21.45 -12.01 -7.41
C PHE A 236 20.97 -11.15 -6.23
N LEU A 237 19.90 -11.56 -5.51
CA LEU A 237 19.34 -10.83 -4.37
C LEU A 237 20.10 -11.16 -3.06
N ARG A 238 21.27 -10.53 -2.88
CA ARG A 238 22.15 -10.78 -1.73
C ARG A 238 21.72 -10.02 -0.47
N ASP A 239 21.16 -8.83 -0.61
CA ASP A 239 20.77 -7.97 0.53
C ASP A 239 19.40 -8.38 1.10
N PRO A 240 19.23 -8.40 2.44
CA PRO A 240 17.96 -8.75 3.09
C PRO A 240 16.79 -7.85 2.65
N VAL A 241 17.02 -6.56 2.41
CA VAL A 241 15.96 -5.62 1.99
C VAL A 241 15.41 -6.02 0.63
N GLN A 242 16.28 -6.42 -0.31
CA GLN A 242 15.87 -6.88 -1.64
C GLN A 242 14.99 -8.12 -1.58
N ARG A 243 15.39 -9.14 -0.79
CA ARG A 243 14.60 -10.36 -0.63
C ARG A 243 13.25 -10.09 0.03
N VAL A 244 13.27 -9.27 1.08
CA VAL A 244 12.07 -8.96 1.85
C VAL A 244 11.09 -8.11 1.07
N SER A 245 11.55 -7.10 0.31
CA SER A 245 10.67 -6.30 -0.55
C SER A 245 9.88 -7.19 -1.51
N THR A 246 10.54 -8.14 -2.17
CA THR A 246 9.86 -9.06 -3.08
C THR A 246 8.88 -9.98 -2.35
N LEU A 247 9.28 -10.49 -1.17
CA LEU A 247 8.41 -11.35 -0.36
C LEU A 247 7.16 -10.61 0.14
N VAL A 248 7.30 -9.33 0.49
CA VAL A 248 6.15 -8.48 0.82
C VAL A 248 5.26 -8.26 -0.41
N THR A 249 5.84 -7.98 -1.58
CA THR A 249 5.06 -7.87 -2.83
C THR A 249 4.20 -9.11 -3.06
N VAL A 250 4.79 -10.31 -2.96
CA VAL A 250 4.04 -11.56 -3.09
C VAL A 250 2.95 -11.67 -2.02
N SER A 251 3.26 -11.33 -0.77
CA SER A 251 2.28 -11.41 0.34
C SER A 251 1.08 -10.48 0.12
N VAL A 252 1.33 -9.25 -0.32
CA VAL A 252 0.29 -8.26 -0.64
C VAL A 252 -0.53 -8.70 -1.85
N MET A 253 0.11 -9.28 -2.88
CA MET A 253 -0.61 -9.86 -4.03
C MET A 253 -1.51 -11.03 -3.64
N CYS A 254 -1.05 -11.92 -2.76
CA CYS A 254 -1.88 -13.02 -2.24
C CYS A 254 -3.06 -12.48 -1.44
N LEU A 255 -2.85 -11.48 -0.58
CA LEU A 255 -3.93 -10.83 0.15
C LEU A 255 -4.93 -10.17 -0.80
N ALA A 256 -4.45 -9.43 -1.80
CA ALA A 256 -5.27 -8.81 -2.83
C ALA A 256 -6.10 -9.83 -3.62
N LEU A 257 -5.52 -10.99 -3.94
CA LEU A 257 -6.25 -12.05 -4.63
C LEU A 257 -7.37 -12.61 -3.76
N VAL A 258 -7.12 -12.87 -2.47
CA VAL A 258 -8.16 -13.32 -1.54
C VAL A 258 -9.27 -12.29 -1.45
N LEU A 259 -8.92 -11.00 -1.34
CA LEU A 259 -9.89 -9.91 -1.28
C LEU A 259 -10.71 -9.78 -2.56
N ALA A 260 -10.08 -9.84 -3.74
CA ALA A 260 -10.76 -9.81 -5.03
C ALA A 260 -11.68 -11.02 -5.24
N LEU A 261 -11.28 -12.20 -4.76
CA LEU A 261 -12.13 -13.40 -4.83
C LEU A 261 -13.31 -13.30 -3.86
N SER A 262 -13.15 -12.68 -2.69
CA SER A 262 -14.26 -12.46 -1.76
C SER A 262 -15.29 -11.44 -2.26
N THR A 263 -14.95 -10.61 -3.25
CA THR A 263 -15.90 -9.67 -3.88
C THR A 263 -16.61 -10.26 -5.10
N LEU A 264 -16.20 -11.42 -5.61
CA LEU A 264 -16.91 -12.07 -6.70
C LEU A 264 -18.22 -12.67 -6.16
N PRO A 265 -19.38 -12.36 -6.77
CA PRO A 265 -20.65 -12.83 -6.26
C PRO A 265 -20.76 -14.36 -6.32
N PHE A 266 -21.26 -14.93 -5.22
CA PHE A 266 -22.00 -16.20 -5.21
C PHE A 266 -23.41 -15.87 -4.74
N ASP A 267 -24.38 -15.97 -5.64
CA ASP A 267 -25.82 -15.75 -5.47
C ASP A 267 -26.25 -14.52 -4.63
N GLY A 268 -26.39 -13.37 -5.31
CA GLY A 268 -27.58 -12.52 -5.22
C GLY A 268 -27.91 -11.86 -3.88
N SER A 269 -26.98 -11.73 -2.94
CA SER A 269 -27.30 -11.25 -1.57
C SER A 269 -26.96 -9.76 -1.39
N GLY A 270 -27.88 -8.88 -1.80
CA GLY A 270 -27.81 -7.43 -1.60
C GLY A 270 -28.86 -6.62 -2.40
N CYS A 271 -28.71 -5.27 -2.42
CA CYS A 271 -29.26 -4.41 -3.47
C CYS A 271 -28.49 -4.76 -4.76
N ASP A 272 -28.90 -5.82 -5.46
CA ASP A 272 -28.25 -6.29 -6.70
C ASP A 272 -26.73 -6.51 -6.56
N ASP A 273 -26.29 -7.32 -5.58
CA ASP A 273 -24.88 -7.73 -5.37
C ASP A 273 -23.88 -6.65 -4.93
N VAL A 274 -24.32 -5.49 -4.44
CA VAL A 274 -23.41 -4.47 -3.87
C VAL A 274 -22.85 -4.91 -2.51
N LEU A 275 -21.52 -4.96 -2.40
CA LEU A 275 -20.79 -5.29 -1.18
C LEU A 275 -20.99 -4.25 -0.06
N THR A 276 -20.76 -4.66 1.19
CA THR A 276 -20.63 -3.71 2.31
C THR A 276 -19.48 -2.74 2.04
N GLY A 277 -19.70 -1.44 2.23
CA GLY A 277 -18.74 -0.39 1.84
C GLY A 277 -17.33 -0.57 2.41
N TRP A 278 -17.20 -1.06 3.65
CA TRP A 278 -15.88 -1.32 4.24
C TRP A 278 -15.09 -2.41 3.49
N HIS A 279 -15.76 -3.49 3.07
CA HIS A 279 -15.11 -4.61 2.38
C HIS A 279 -14.72 -4.19 0.96
N GLU A 280 -15.65 -3.53 0.26
CA GLU A 280 -15.47 -3.05 -1.10
C GLU A 280 -14.31 -2.03 -1.19
N TYR A 281 -14.22 -1.11 -0.21
CA TYR A 281 -13.05 -0.24 -0.05
C TYR A 281 -11.76 -1.06 0.04
N VAL A 282 -11.68 -1.96 1.02
CA VAL A 282 -10.45 -2.70 1.35
C VAL A 282 -10.00 -3.53 0.16
N ALA A 283 -10.94 -4.20 -0.50
CA ALA A 283 -10.65 -4.94 -1.71
C ALA A 283 -10.08 -4.02 -2.78
N PHE A 284 -10.76 -2.91 -3.11
CA PHE A 284 -10.34 -1.98 -4.15
C PHE A 284 -8.95 -1.37 -3.90
N THR A 285 -8.67 -0.87 -2.70
CA THR A 285 -7.40 -0.21 -2.41
C THR A 285 -6.24 -1.20 -2.37
N VAL A 286 -6.43 -2.39 -1.79
CA VAL A 286 -5.38 -3.41 -1.68
C VAL A 286 -5.09 -4.05 -3.04
N THR A 287 -6.10 -4.26 -3.89
CA THR A 287 -5.88 -4.77 -5.26
C THR A 287 -5.11 -3.77 -6.11
N LEU A 288 -5.43 -2.47 -5.99
CA LEU A 288 -4.72 -1.43 -6.71
C LEU A 288 -3.26 -1.32 -6.22
N GLN A 289 -3.03 -1.35 -4.91
CA GLN A 289 -1.69 -1.45 -4.33
C GLN A 289 -0.90 -2.63 -4.88
N ALA A 290 -1.48 -3.85 -4.84
CA ALA A 290 -0.81 -5.07 -5.26
C ALA A 290 -0.37 -5.04 -6.73
N VAL A 291 -1.24 -4.57 -7.64
CA VAL A 291 -0.93 -4.49 -9.08
C VAL A 291 0.24 -3.55 -9.34
N PHE A 292 0.21 -2.34 -8.78
CA PHE A 292 1.29 -1.37 -8.97
C PHE A 292 2.60 -1.82 -8.33
N MET A 293 2.54 -2.47 -7.16
CA MET A 293 3.72 -3.10 -6.54
C MET A 293 4.30 -4.18 -7.43
N ALA A 294 3.48 -5.07 -7.98
CA ALA A 294 3.91 -6.17 -8.83
C ALA A 294 4.60 -5.66 -10.11
N LEU A 295 3.95 -4.75 -10.83
CA LEU A 295 4.47 -4.17 -12.06
C LEU A 295 5.78 -3.42 -11.82
N THR A 296 5.87 -2.63 -10.75
CA THR A 296 7.10 -1.90 -10.43
C THR A 296 8.21 -2.85 -9.96
N THR A 297 7.86 -3.93 -9.25
CA THR A 297 8.82 -4.96 -8.84
C THR A 297 9.40 -5.68 -10.07
N MET A 298 8.58 -5.94 -11.09
CA MET A 298 9.04 -6.51 -12.36
C MET A 298 10.06 -5.62 -13.05
N VAL A 299 9.73 -4.34 -13.23
CA VAL A 299 10.63 -3.36 -13.83
C VAL A 299 11.93 -3.27 -13.02
N TRP A 300 11.83 -3.21 -11.70
CA TRP A 300 13.00 -3.15 -10.83
C TRP A 300 13.89 -4.39 -10.95
N LEU A 301 13.33 -5.61 -10.97
CA LEU A 301 14.09 -6.84 -11.15
C LEU A 301 14.83 -6.87 -12.51
N MET A 302 14.19 -6.41 -13.57
CA MET A 302 14.82 -6.27 -14.89
C MET A 302 15.99 -5.28 -14.86
N LEU A 303 15.83 -4.11 -14.23
CA LEU A 303 16.87 -3.11 -14.08
C LEU A 303 18.04 -3.63 -13.22
N ALA A 304 17.74 -4.31 -12.12
CA ALA A 304 18.74 -4.90 -11.23
C ALA A 304 19.63 -5.91 -11.98
N LYS A 305 19.03 -6.75 -12.83
CA LYS A 305 19.77 -7.70 -13.69
C LYS A 305 20.74 -6.99 -14.61
N MET A 306 20.28 -5.98 -15.35
CA MET A 306 21.12 -5.24 -16.30
C MET A 306 22.34 -4.65 -15.59
N SER A 307 22.14 -4.05 -14.41
CA SER A 307 23.25 -3.48 -13.63
C SER A 307 24.27 -4.51 -13.14
N SER A 308 23.86 -5.77 -12.96
CA SER A 308 24.77 -6.86 -12.57
C SER A 308 25.51 -7.49 -13.75
N SER A 309 25.07 -7.22 -14.98
CA SER A 309 25.57 -7.82 -16.21
C SER A 309 26.62 -6.97 -16.92
N GLU A 310 26.86 -5.74 -16.46
CA GLU A 310 27.87 -4.83 -17.01
C GLU A 310 29.26 -5.25 -16.50
N PRO A 311 30.15 -5.81 -17.34
CA PRO A 311 31.50 -6.14 -16.92
C PRO A 311 32.26 -4.83 -16.67
N ALA A 312 33.12 -4.82 -15.64
CA ALA A 312 34.14 -3.80 -15.47
C ALA A 312 35.18 -3.89 -16.60
N THR A 313 34.80 -3.50 -17.82
CA THR A 313 35.72 -3.28 -18.94
C THR A 313 35.89 -1.79 -19.09
N GLY A 314 36.76 -1.24 -18.27
CA GLY A 314 37.09 0.17 -18.27
C GLY A 314 38.28 0.46 -17.36
N ASP A 315 39.34 -0.34 -17.47
CA ASP A 315 40.72 0.09 -17.19
C ASP A 315 41.72 -0.94 -17.74
N ALA A 316 42.34 -0.56 -18.86
CA ALA A 316 43.72 -0.87 -19.29
C ALA A 316 43.83 -0.97 -20.82
N VAL A 317 43.41 0.08 -21.54
CA VAL A 317 44.04 0.44 -22.82
C VAL A 317 44.27 1.94 -22.81
N THR A 318 45.48 2.36 -22.45
CA THR A 318 46.22 3.43 -23.12
C THR A 318 47.63 3.56 -22.53
N GLN A 319 48.60 3.18 -23.39
CA GLN A 319 50.00 3.63 -23.54
C GLN A 319 50.99 3.44 -22.38
#